data_AF-A0A353GV44-F1
#
_entry.id   AF-A0A353GV44-F1
#
_cell.length_a   1.000
_cell.length_b   1.000
_cell.length_c   1.000
_cell.angle_alpha   90.00
_cell.angle_beta   90.00
_cell.angle_gamma   90.00
#
_symmetry.space_group_name_H-M   'P 1'
#
loop_
_entity.id
_entity.type
_entity.pdbx_description
1 polymer ?
#
loop_
_entity_poly.entity_id
_entity_poly.type
_entity_poly.pdbx_seq_one_letter_code
_entity_poly.pdbx_strand_id
1 'polypeptide(L)'
;MNSEIICQITEEEWEFKQKDVELNNLETQLAQAELELATFRGELDSFQARYICAIGSRYFELDEIEAEIAEIEAQQNPDDQAAQKKAQQAKAQAKESKKAAGNQRDLKKTPSRFKPTESLKKLYRQIAKRIHPDLALNDQERVRYQKLMAKANQAYQTGDEIGLQSILRQCKKVGDNEKGEIEINKLARIIRKITQIQERLSAVKREKAEIRNSSLYQLKTKVEKAEGSGIDLLAEMARVLDHQIQMAIAKLEQMRLKGNGNIVS
;
A
#
# COMPACT_ATOMS: atom_id res chain seq x y z
N MET A 1 -33.80 -32.36 -50.48
CA MET A 1 -32.77 -31.44 -50.99
C MET A 1 -32.46 -30.48 -49.86
N ASN A 2 -31.28 -30.63 -49.27
CA ASN A 2 -30.76 -29.75 -48.23
C ASN A 2 -30.22 -28.49 -48.90
N SER A 3 -30.71 -27.33 -48.51
CA SER A 3 -30.17 -26.04 -48.93
C SER A 3 -30.22 -25.10 -47.74
N GLU A 4 -29.14 -25.19 -46.96
CA GLU A 4 -28.41 -24.10 -46.29
C GLU A 4 -29.24 -22.90 -45.82
N ILE A 5 -29.62 -22.94 -44.54
CA ILE A 5 -30.01 -21.75 -43.79
C ILE A 5 -28.72 -20.97 -43.51
N ILE A 6 -28.39 -20.03 -44.39
CA ILE A 6 -27.31 -19.06 -44.18
C ILE A 6 -27.81 -18.07 -43.13
N CYS A 7 -27.29 -18.18 -41.91
CA CYS A 7 -27.52 -17.22 -40.83
C CYS A 7 -26.91 -15.86 -41.22
N GLN A 8 -27.74 -14.93 -41.70
CA GLN A 8 -27.35 -13.52 -41.82
C GLN A 8 -27.36 -12.92 -40.41
N ILE A 9 -26.19 -12.90 -39.77
CA ILE A 9 -25.95 -12.15 -38.55
C ILE A 9 -26.14 -10.67 -38.89
N THR A 10 -26.96 -9.94 -38.11
CA THR A 10 -27.17 -8.50 -38.33
C THR A 10 -25.89 -7.71 -38.01
N GLU A 11 -25.73 -6.51 -38.57
CA GLU A 11 -24.58 -5.65 -38.28
C GLU A 11 -24.43 -5.38 -36.77
N GLU A 12 -25.56 -5.14 -36.09
CA GLU A 12 -25.62 -4.94 -34.64
C GLU A 12 -25.21 -6.19 -33.85
N GLU A 13 -25.59 -7.39 -34.28
CA GLU A 13 -25.17 -8.66 -33.66
C GLU A 13 -23.66 -8.92 -33.82
N TRP A 14 -23.09 -8.51 -34.96
CA TRP A 14 -21.65 -8.62 -35.20
C TRP A 14 -20.86 -7.62 -34.33
N GLU A 15 -21.30 -6.37 -34.26
CA GLU A 15 -20.72 -5.35 -33.38
C GLU A 15 -20.80 -5.78 -31.90
N PHE A 16 -21.94 -6.31 -31.48
CA PHE A 16 -22.13 -6.85 -30.15
C PHE A 16 -21.11 -7.96 -29.84
N LYS A 17 -20.94 -8.94 -30.73
CA LYS A 17 -19.97 -10.03 -30.54
C LYS A 17 -18.53 -9.50 -30.44
N GLN A 18 -18.17 -8.52 -31.28
CA GLN A 18 -16.84 -7.89 -31.23
C GLN A 18 -16.62 -7.19 -29.87
N LYS A 19 -17.60 -6.41 -29.42
CA LYS A 19 -17.52 -5.68 -28.15
C LYS A 19 -17.56 -6.59 -26.93
N ASP A 20 -18.27 -7.70 -26.98
CA ASP A 20 -18.28 -8.70 -25.90
C ASP A 20 -16.91 -9.40 -25.76
N VAL A 21 -16.25 -9.72 -26.88
CA VAL A 21 -14.87 -10.24 -26.86
C VAL A 21 -13.90 -9.20 -26.31
N GLU A 22 -14.02 -7.94 -26.73
CA GLU A 22 -13.22 -6.83 -26.21
C GLU A 22 -13.40 -6.68 -24.68
N LEU A 23 -14.64 -6.68 -24.20
CA LEU A 23 -14.97 -6.59 -22.78
C LEU A 23 -14.34 -7.72 -21.98
N ASN A 24 -14.49 -8.98 -22.43
CA ASN A 24 -13.91 -10.15 -21.75
C ASN A 24 -12.38 -10.09 -21.63
N ASN A 25 -11.70 -9.56 -22.66
CA ASN A 25 -10.26 -9.34 -22.63
C ASN A 25 -9.90 -8.24 -21.61
N LEU A 26 -10.60 -7.11 -21.64
CA LEU A 26 -10.38 -5.99 -20.72
C LEU A 26 -10.65 -6.37 -19.27
N GLU A 27 -11.68 -7.16 -18.96
CA GLU A 27 -11.95 -7.68 -17.62
C GLU A 27 -10.79 -8.54 -17.09
N THR A 28 -10.20 -9.34 -17.98
CA THR A 28 -9.05 -10.19 -17.62
C THR A 28 -7.81 -9.35 -17.36
N GLN A 29 -7.56 -8.33 -18.19
CA GLN A 29 -6.49 -7.35 -17.98
C GLN A 29 -6.69 -6.56 -16.68
N LEU A 30 -7.92 -6.14 -16.38
CA LEU A 30 -8.24 -5.41 -15.16
C LEU A 30 -7.97 -6.27 -13.92
N ALA A 31 -8.44 -7.52 -13.90
CA ALA A 31 -8.19 -8.42 -12.77
C ALA A 31 -6.69 -8.67 -12.54
N GLN A 32 -5.91 -8.76 -13.61
CA GLN A 32 -4.45 -8.89 -13.52
C GLN A 32 -3.78 -7.59 -13.04
N ALA A 33 -4.19 -6.43 -13.57
CA ALA A 33 -3.66 -5.13 -13.16
C ALA A 33 -3.94 -4.82 -11.68
N GLU A 34 -5.15 -5.13 -11.20
CA GLU A 34 -5.53 -5.01 -9.79
C GLU A 34 -4.73 -5.96 -8.89
N LEU A 35 -4.46 -7.18 -9.35
CA LEU A 35 -3.59 -8.11 -8.62
C LEU A 35 -2.18 -7.54 -8.47
N GLU A 36 -1.61 -7.01 -9.54
CA GLU A 36 -0.26 -6.44 -9.52
C GLU A 36 -0.19 -5.23 -8.60
N LEU A 37 -1.20 -4.35 -8.62
CA LEU A 37 -1.28 -3.21 -7.73
C LEU A 37 -1.40 -3.64 -6.26
N ALA A 38 -2.29 -4.60 -5.95
CA ALA A 38 -2.42 -5.13 -4.59
C ALA A 38 -1.13 -5.81 -4.11
N THR A 39 -0.42 -6.48 -5.02
CA THR A 39 0.88 -7.10 -4.71
C THR A 39 1.94 -6.04 -4.40
N PHE A 40 2.05 -5.00 -5.23
CA PHE A 40 2.97 -3.89 -4.96
C PHE A 40 2.69 -3.18 -3.65
N ARG A 41 1.42 -2.95 -3.31
CA ARG A 41 1.03 -2.39 -2.01
C ARG A 41 1.44 -3.30 -0.86
N GLY A 42 1.10 -4.59 -0.93
CA GLY A 42 1.47 -5.56 0.11
C GLY A 42 3.00 -5.70 0.30
N GLU A 43 3.77 -5.67 -0.78
CA GLU A 43 5.25 -5.67 -0.70
C GLU A 43 5.79 -4.40 -0.03
N LEU A 44 5.20 -3.23 -0.35
CA LEU A 44 5.61 -1.96 0.24
C LEU A 44 5.24 -1.89 1.72
N ASP A 45 4.03 -2.31 2.09
CA ASP A 45 3.55 -2.35 3.48
C ASP A 45 4.42 -3.30 4.32
N SER A 46 4.75 -4.48 3.78
CA SER A 46 5.65 -5.43 4.42
C SER A 46 7.07 -4.88 4.57
N PHE A 47 7.59 -4.17 3.56
CA PHE A 47 8.88 -3.49 3.66
C PHE A 47 8.84 -2.37 4.71
N GLN A 48 7.80 -1.55 4.72
CA GLN A 48 7.62 -0.47 5.67
C GLN A 48 7.60 -1.00 7.10
N ALA A 49 6.87 -2.09 7.36
CA ALA A 49 6.82 -2.71 8.67
C ALA A 49 8.22 -3.19 9.11
N ARG A 50 9.00 -3.82 8.22
CA ARG A 50 10.38 -4.23 8.51
C ARG A 50 11.29 -3.02 8.78
N TYR A 51 11.21 -2.00 7.94
CA TYR A 51 11.97 -0.77 8.09
C TYR A 51 11.67 -0.10 9.43
N ILE A 52 10.39 0.11 9.74
CA ILE A 52 9.91 0.69 10.99
C ILE A 52 10.40 -0.15 12.18
N CYS A 53 10.28 -1.48 12.14
CA CYS A 53 10.76 -2.35 13.23
C CYS A 53 12.28 -2.28 13.43
N ALA A 54 13.07 -2.16 12.36
CA ALA A 54 14.53 -2.13 12.44
C ALA A 54 15.06 -0.75 12.88
N ILE A 55 14.41 0.32 12.43
CA ILE A 55 14.97 1.68 12.45
C ILE A 55 14.14 2.63 13.33
N GLY A 56 12.83 2.44 13.46
CA GLY A 56 11.93 3.42 14.07
C GLY A 56 12.17 3.65 15.57
N SER A 57 12.52 2.62 16.34
CA SER A 57 12.86 2.81 17.76
C SER A 57 14.13 3.65 17.95
N ARG A 58 15.09 3.53 17.03
CA ARG A 58 16.35 4.27 17.04
C ARG A 58 16.15 5.75 16.71
N TYR A 59 15.33 6.05 15.71
CA TYR A 59 14.95 7.45 15.45
C TYR A 59 14.23 8.08 16.63
N PHE A 60 13.30 7.35 17.25
CA PHE A 60 12.62 7.84 18.44
C PHE A 60 13.60 8.14 19.58
N GLU A 61 14.55 7.23 19.86
CA GLU A 61 15.56 7.43 20.89
C GLU A 61 16.48 8.62 20.57
N LEU A 62 16.94 8.73 19.32
CA LEU A 62 17.77 9.84 18.87
C LEU A 62 17.02 11.18 18.98
N ASP A 63 15.77 11.24 18.53
CA ASP A 63 14.96 12.46 18.58
C ASP A 63 14.69 12.89 20.04
N GLU A 64 14.47 11.95 20.97
CA GLU A 64 14.33 12.29 22.40
C GLU A 64 15.61 12.91 22.96
N ILE A 65 16.77 12.33 22.67
CA ILE A 65 18.07 12.86 23.14
C ILE A 65 18.38 14.22 22.49
N GLU A 66 18.13 14.37 21.19
CA GLU A 66 18.35 15.63 20.49
C GLU A 66 17.45 16.75 21.02
N ALA A 67 16.20 16.43 21.39
CA ALA A 67 15.30 17.37 22.03
C ALA A 67 15.82 17.85 23.39
N GLU A 68 16.38 16.94 24.21
CA GLU A 68 17.01 17.29 25.48
C GLU A 68 18.25 18.17 25.29
N ILE A 69 19.12 17.82 24.34
CA ILE A 69 20.31 18.62 24.02
C ILE A 69 19.91 20.02 23.58
N ALA A 70 18.93 20.15 22.68
CA ALA A 70 18.47 21.44 22.18
C ALA A 70 17.82 22.28 23.30
N GLU A 71 17.13 21.66 24.25
CA GLU A 71 16.58 22.33 25.43
C GLU A 71 17.69 22.88 26.35
N ILE A 72 18.72 22.09 26.64
CA ILE A 72 19.87 22.56 27.43
C ILE A 72 20.59 23.71 26.71
N GLU A 73 20.79 23.61 25.39
CA GLU A 73 21.38 24.67 24.56
C GLU A 73 20.58 25.98 24.65
N ALA A 74 19.25 25.89 24.60
CA ALA A 74 18.35 27.04 24.72
C ALA A 74 18.31 27.63 26.14
N GLN A 75 18.42 26.79 27.19
CA GLN A 75 18.51 27.26 28.58
C GLN A 75 19.84 27.97 28.87
N GLN A 76 20.94 27.51 28.27
CA GLN A 76 22.25 28.14 28.40
C GLN A 76 22.34 29.47 27.66
N ASN A 77 21.53 29.66 26.61
CA ASN A 77 21.47 30.90 25.83
C ASN A 77 20.02 31.41 25.72
N PRO A 78 19.45 31.99 26.80
CA PRO A 78 18.04 32.42 26.80
C PRO A 78 17.70 33.45 25.73
N ASP A 79 18.67 34.28 25.32
CA ASP A 79 18.47 35.35 24.33
C ASP A 79 18.55 34.86 22.88
N ASP A 80 19.00 33.61 22.64
CA ASP A 80 19.11 33.05 21.29
C ASP A 80 17.76 32.45 20.83
N GLN A 81 17.04 33.23 20.03
CA GLN A 81 15.77 32.79 19.43
C GLN A 81 15.92 31.58 18.49
N ALA A 82 17.08 31.39 17.85
CA ALA A 82 17.31 30.23 16.99
C ALA A 82 17.42 28.94 17.82
N ALA A 83 18.13 29.00 18.95
CA ALA A 83 18.22 27.89 19.91
C ALA A 83 16.84 27.53 20.47
N GLN A 84 16.02 28.52 20.86
CA GLN A 84 14.65 28.27 21.33
C GLN A 84 13.77 27.59 20.27
N LYS A 85 13.82 28.06 19.02
CA LYS A 85 13.07 27.45 17.90
C LYS A 85 13.53 26.03 17.63
N LYS A 86 14.83 25.78 17.63
CA LYS A 86 15.42 24.44 17.45
C LYS A 86 14.95 23.48 18.55
N ALA A 87 14.92 23.93 19.81
CA ALA A 87 14.40 23.13 20.92
C ALA A 87 12.90 22.79 20.75
N GLN A 88 12.09 23.75 20.34
CA GLN A 88 10.67 23.51 20.05
C GLN A 88 10.46 22.52 18.91
N GLN A 89 11.24 22.64 17.83
CA GLN A 89 11.19 21.73 16.68
C GLN A 89 11.61 20.31 17.07
N ALA A 90 12.72 20.17 17.80
CA ALA A 90 13.20 18.86 18.26
C ALA A 90 12.19 18.18 19.20
N LYS A 91 11.55 18.94 20.11
CA LYS A 91 10.45 18.42 20.95
C LYS A 91 9.23 17.98 20.13
N ALA A 92 8.85 18.74 19.12
CA ALA A 92 7.75 18.38 18.24
C ALA A 92 8.05 17.08 17.48
N GLN A 93 9.26 16.97 16.92
CA GLN A 93 9.74 15.79 16.21
C GLN A 93 9.78 14.56 17.12
N ALA A 94 10.35 14.66 18.32
CA ALA A 94 10.36 13.57 19.30
C ALA A 94 8.95 13.08 19.64
N LYS A 95 7.98 14.00 19.78
CA LYS A 95 6.57 13.65 20.02
C LYS A 95 5.93 12.92 18.85
N GLU A 96 6.24 13.30 17.62
CA GLU A 96 5.75 12.61 16.41
C GLU A 96 6.36 11.21 16.29
N SER A 97 7.67 11.09 16.46
CA SER A 97 8.39 9.81 16.48
C SER A 97 7.90 8.89 17.59
N LYS A 98 7.57 9.42 18.78
CA LYS A 98 6.95 8.66 19.88
C LYS A 98 5.62 8.05 19.51
N LYS A 99 4.76 8.80 18.80
CA LYS A 99 3.48 8.28 18.31
C LYS A 99 3.68 7.19 17.27
N ALA A 100 4.65 7.38 16.36
CA ALA A 100 5.01 6.37 15.37
C ALA A 100 5.56 5.09 16.01
N ALA A 101 6.38 5.22 17.07
CA ALA A 101 6.97 4.11 17.81
C ALA A 101 6.00 3.43 18.79
N GLY A 102 5.04 4.16 19.37
CA GLY A 102 4.01 3.59 20.26
C GLY A 102 3.20 2.48 19.59
N ASN A 103 2.97 2.59 18.28
CA ASN A 103 2.33 1.56 17.47
C ASN A 103 3.22 0.32 17.22
N GLN A 104 4.50 0.35 17.60
CA GLN A 104 5.46 -0.76 17.40
C GLN A 104 5.51 -1.74 18.56
N ARG A 105 5.15 -1.35 19.79
CA ARG A 105 5.35 -2.20 21.00
C ARG A 105 4.55 -3.51 20.95
N ASP A 106 3.53 -3.58 20.10
CA ASP A 106 2.74 -4.79 19.87
C ASP A 106 3.36 -5.75 18.84
N LEU A 107 4.40 -5.33 18.10
CA LEU A 107 5.10 -6.14 17.11
C LEU A 107 6.23 -6.96 17.76
N LYS A 108 5.87 -7.94 18.61
CA LYS A 108 6.84 -8.89 19.23
C LYS A 108 7.58 -9.79 18.23
N LYS A 109 7.26 -9.73 16.93
CA LYS A 109 7.90 -10.49 15.86
C LYS A 109 8.29 -9.57 14.73
N THR A 110 9.52 -9.74 14.21
CA THR A 110 9.95 -9.12 12.97
C THR A 110 8.95 -9.48 11.86
N PRO A 111 8.34 -8.50 11.19
CA PRO A 111 7.35 -8.77 10.16
C PRO A 111 7.98 -9.56 9.01
N SER A 112 7.32 -10.65 8.61
CA SER A 112 7.75 -11.47 7.49
C SER A 112 7.59 -10.71 6.16
N ARG A 113 8.36 -11.11 5.14
CA ARG A 113 8.19 -10.60 3.78
C ARG A 113 6.88 -11.09 3.21
N PHE A 114 6.13 -10.17 2.62
CA PHE A 114 4.97 -10.52 1.81
C PHE A 114 5.42 -11.22 0.52
N LYS A 115 5.09 -12.50 0.41
CA LYS A 115 5.33 -13.34 -0.78
C LYS A 115 4.08 -14.17 -1.07
N PRO A 116 3.09 -13.60 -1.80
CA PRO A 116 1.82 -14.29 -2.04
C PRO A 116 2.04 -15.52 -2.92
N THR A 117 1.39 -16.63 -2.55
CA THR A 117 1.41 -17.88 -3.33
C THR A 117 0.59 -17.74 -4.62
N GLU A 118 0.83 -18.63 -5.58
CA GLU A 118 0.03 -18.66 -6.82
C GLU A 118 -1.45 -19.02 -6.56
N SER A 119 -1.75 -19.81 -5.52
CA SER A 119 -3.13 -20.08 -5.09
C SER A 119 -3.84 -18.78 -4.69
N LEU A 120 -3.19 -17.97 -3.85
CA LEU A 120 -3.71 -16.70 -3.37
C LEU A 120 -3.94 -15.70 -4.51
N LYS A 121 -2.95 -15.57 -5.42
CA LYS A 121 -3.05 -14.73 -6.62
C LYS A 121 -4.21 -15.16 -7.51
N LYS A 122 -4.38 -16.47 -7.71
CA LYS A 122 -5.48 -17.03 -8.52
C LYS A 122 -6.84 -16.72 -7.91
N LEU A 123 -7.02 -16.91 -6.60
CA LEU A 123 -8.26 -16.58 -5.90
C LEU A 123 -8.57 -15.09 -6.01
N TYR A 124 -7.59 -14.23 -5.80
CA TYR A 124 -7.76 -12.78 -5.93
C TYR A 124 -8.22 -12.37 -7.34
N ARG A 125 -7.57 -12.85 -8.41
CA ARG A 125 -8.01 -12.56 -9.80
C ARG A 125 -9.44 -13.00 -10.06
N GLN A 126 -9.84 -14.16 -9.53
CA GLN A 126 -11.20 -14.68 -9.66
C GLN A 126 -12.25 -13.84 -8.91
N ILE A 127 -11.86 -13.21 -7.81
CA ILE A 127 -12.71 -12.27 -7.06
C ILE A 127 -12.80 -10.96 -7.83
N ALA A 128 -11.66 -10.37 -8.21
CA ALA A 128 -11.60 -9.12 -8.98
C ALA A 128 -12.46 -9.20 -10.25
N LYS A 129 -12.37 -10.30 -11.01
CA LYS A 129 -13.19 -10.49 -12.22
C LYS A 129 -14.70 -10.53 -11.94
N ARG A 130 -15.14 -10.93 -10.74
CA ARG A 130 -16.58 -11.08 -10.41
C ARG A 130 -17.20 -9.87 -9.72
N ILE A 131 -16.43 -9.18 -8.89
CA ILE A 131 -16.94 -8.13 -7.99
C ILE A 131 -16.14 -6.83 -8.09
N HIS A 132 -15.55 -6.55 -9.25
CA HIS A 132 -14.93 -5.26 -9.44
C HIS A 132 -16.00 -4.15 -9.39
N PRO A 133 -15.80 -3.05 -8.64
CA PRO A 133 -16.78 -1.96 -8.54
C PRO A 133 -17.19 -1.39 -9.90
N ASP A 134 -16.25 -1.31 -10.85
CA ASP A 134 -16.50 -0.78 -12.20
C ASP A 134 -17.27 -1.75 -13.12
N LEU A 135 -17.50 -2.99 -12.68
CA LEU A 135 -18.37 -3.94 -13.39
C LEU A 135 -19.81 -3.92 -12.88
N ALA A 136 -20.09 -3.12 -11.84
CA ALA A 136 -21.41 -2.99 -11.25
C ALA A 136 -22.42 -2.30 -12.18
N LEU A 137 -23.68 -2.71 -12.08
CA LEU A 137 -24.78 -2.24 -12.92
C LEU A 137 -25.39 -0.94 -12.40
N ASN A 138 -25.33 -0.74 -11.08
CA ASN A 138 -25.87 0.42 -10.41
C ASN A 138 -25.01 0.82 -9.20
N ASP A 139 -25.30 1.99 -8.63
CA ASP A 139 -24.52 2.53 -7.51
C ASP A 139 -24.60 1.69 -6.24
N GLN A 140 -25.74 1.04 -5.97
CA GLN A 140 -25.88 0.17 -4.80
C GLN A 140 -24.95 -1.05 -4.90
N GLU A 141 -24.90 -1.67 -6.07
CA GLU A 141 -24.00 -2.77 -6.36
C GLU A 141 -22.54 -2.30 -6.35
N ARG A 142 -22.24 -1.13 -6.91
CA ARG A 142 -20.90 -0.54 -6.89
C ARG A 142 -20.37 -0.38 -5.47
N VAL A 143 -21.18 0.17 -4.55
CA VAL A 143 -20.82 0.32 -3.14
C VAL A 143 -20.62 -1.04 -2.46
N ARG A 144 -21.46 -2.04 -2.78
CA ARG A 144 -21.31 -3.39 -2.26
C ARG A 144 -20.00 -4.04 -2.74
N TYR A 145 -19.71 -3.93 -4.02
CA TYR A 145 -18.48 -4.45 -4.65
C TYR A 145 -17.25 -3.75 -4.11
N GLN A 146 -17.29 -2.43 -3.90
CA GLN A 146 -16.19 -1.69 -3.28
C GLN A 146 -15.86 -2.23 -1.88
N LYS A 147 -16.87 -2.50 -1.05
CA LYS A 147 -16.66 -3.10 0.28
C LYS A 147 -16.08 -4.51 0.22
N LEU A 148 -16.56 -5.34 -0.71
CA LEU A 148 -16.05 -6.70 -0.88
C LEU A 148 -14.63 -6.71 -1.43
N MET A 149 -14.31 -5.82 -2.38
CA MET A 149 -12.98 -5.67 -2.95
C MET A 149 -11.98 -5.18 -1.89
N ALA A 150 -12.37 -4.23 -1.04
CA ALA A 150 -11.53 -3.81 0.09
C ALA A 150 -11.21 -4.97 1.05
N LYS A 151 -12.20 -5.81 1.38
CA LYS A 151 -11.98 -7.04 2.17
C LYS A 151 -11.06 -8.03 1.46
N ALA A 152 -11.21 -8.19 0.15
CA ALA A 152 -10.35 -9.07 -0.65
C ALA A 152 -8.90 -8.56 -0.66
N ASN A 153 -8.68 -7.24 -0.76
CA ASN A 153 -7.36 -6.63 -0.68
C ASN A 153 -6.70 -6.93 0.67
N GLN A 154 -7.43 -6.75 1.77
CA GLN A 154 -6.92 -7.03 3.12
C GLN A 154 -6.57 -8.51 3.29
N ALA A 155 -7.47 -9.42 2.89
CA ALA A 155 -7.23 -10.86 2.96
C ALA A 155 -6.02 -11.26 2.09
N TYR A 156 -5.88 -10.66 0.91
CA TYR A 156 -4.73 -10.90 0.03
C TYR A 156 -3.41 -10.43 0.66
N GLN A 157 -3.36 -9.21 1.22
CA GLN A 157 -2.16 -8.66 1.84
C GLN A 157 -1.74 -9.43 3.10
N THR A 158 -2.69 -10.02 3.82
CA THR A 158 -2.42 -10.81 5.04
C THR A 158 -2.18 -12.29 4.76
N GLY A 159 -2.33 -12.74 3.50
CA GLY A 159 -2.20 -14.15 3.15
C GLY A 159 -3.37 -15.03 3.60
N ASP A 160 -4.52 -14.43 3.92
CA ASP A 160 -5.72 -15.13 4.36
C ASP A 160 -6.44 -15.82 3.18
N GLU A 161 -5.96 -17.01 2.84
CA GLU A 161 -6.54 -17.81 1.77
C GLU A 161 -7.98 -18.22 2.07
N ILE A 162 -8.30 -18.52 3.33
CA ILE A 162 -9.65 -18.93 3.77
C ILE A 162 -10.63 -17.75 3.59
N GLY A 163 -10.22 -16.54 3.96
CA GLY A 163 -10.97 -15.31 3.74
C GLY A 163 -11.30 -15.07 2.27
N LEU A 164 -10.30 -15.18 1.38
CA LEU A 164 -10.52 -15.07 -0.06
C LEU A 164 -11.49 -16.13 -0.60
N GLN A 165 -11.34 -17.39 -0.17
CA GLN A 165 -12.26 -18.46 -0.56
C GLN A 165 -13.69 -18.21 -0.05
N SER A 166 -13.85 -17.62 1.14
CA SER A 166 -15.16 -17.24 1.69
C SER A 166 -15.81 -16.14 0.86
N ILE A 167 -15.07 -15.08 0.53
CA ILE A 167 -15.55 -13.99 -0.35
C ILE A 167 -15.97 -14.56 -1.70
N LEU A 168 -15.13 -15.37 -2.32
CA LEU A 168 -15.41 -15.97 -3.62
C LEU A 168 -16.68 -16.83 -3.62
N ARG A 169 -16.95 -17.58 -2.54
CA ARG A 169 -18.19 -18.35 -2.37
C ARG A 169 -19.42 -17.46 -2.28
N GLN A 170 -19.33 -16.32 -1.61
CA GLN A 170 -20.44 -15.36 -1.51
C GLN A 170 -20.78 -14.72 -2.87
N CYS A 171 -19.79 -14.56 -3.75
CA CYS A 171 -19.98 -14.03 -5.10
C CYS A 171 -20.73 -14.98 -6.05
N LYS A 172 -20.69 -16.30 -5.84
CA LYS A 172 -21.33 -17.29 -6.73
C LYS A 172 -22.87 -17.27 -6.74
N LYS A 173 -23.52 -16.48 -5.88
CA LYS A 173 -24.98 -16.48 -5.70
C LYS A 173 -25.75 -15.42 -6.51
N VAL A 174 -25.08 -14.65 -7.38
CA VAL A 174 -25.75 -13.62 -8.20
C VAL A 174 -25.58 -13.99 -9.66
N GLY A 175 -26.51 -14.78 -10.18
CA GLY A 175 -26.45 -15.30 -11.55
C GLY A 175 -27.73 -16.00 -11.92
N ASP A 176 -28.85 -15.30 -11.75
CA ASP A 176 -30.14 -15.61 -12.39
C ASP A 176 -31.06 -14.43 -12.11
N ASN A 177 -31.10 -13.44 -13.00
CA ASN A 177 -32.19 -12.47 -13.17
C ASN A 177 -31.87 -11.53 -14.35
N GLU A 178 -31.64 -12.07 -15.54
CA GLU A 178 -31.65 -11.27 -16.77
C GLU A 178 -32.40 -12.03 -17.86
N LYS A 179 -33.72 -12.16 -17.70
CA LYS A 179 -34.64 -12.50 -18.78
C LYS A 179 -35.46 -11.25 -19.12
N GLY A 180 -35.10 -10.55 -20.19
CA GLY A 180 -36.01 -9.58 -20.83
C GLY A 180 -35.49 -8.22 -21.31
N GLU A 181 -34.20 -8.04 -21.65
CA GLU A 181 -33.72 -6.75 -22.21
C GLU A 181 -33.57 -6.74 -23.73
N ILE A 182 -34.04 -5.64 -24.35
CA ILE A 182 -33.91 -5.29 -25.78
C ILE A 182 -32.42 -5.16 -26.15
N GLU A 183 -32.02 -5.68 -27.32
CA GLU A 183 -30.62 -5.82 -27.75
C GLU A 183 -29.84 -4.49 -27.80
N ILE A 184 -30.49 -3.39 -28.18
CA ILE A 184 -29.90 -2.03 -28.22
C ILE A 184 -29.40 -1.59 -26.83
N ASN A 185 -30.10 -1.95 -25.74
CA ASN A 185 -29.66 -1.63 -24.38
C ASN A 185 -28.42 -2.45 -23.96
N LYS A 186 -28.20 -3.62 -24.56
CA LYS A 186 -27.06 -4.49 -24.26
C LYS A 186 -25.76 -3.92 -24.85
N LEU A 187 -25.77 -3.46 -26.10
CA LEU A 187 -24.58 -2.88 -26.74
C LEU A 187 -24.12 -1.60 -26.02
N ALA A 188 -25.03 -0.68 -25.75
CA ALA A 188 -24.71 0.55 -25.00
C ALA A 188 -24.13 0.26 -23.61
N ARG A 189 -24.65 -0.77 -22.93
CA ARG A 189 -24.14 -1.23 -21.63
C ARG A 189 -22.73 -1.81 -21.72
N ILE A 190 -22.42 -2.62 -22.74
CA ILE A 190 -21.06 -3.14 -22.97
C ILE A 190 -20.07 -2.00 -23.23
N ILE A 191 -20.43 -1.05 -24.11
CA ILE A 191 -19.58 0.10 -24.42
C ILE A 191 -19.27 0.91 -23.15
N ARG A 192 -20.28 1.18 -22.31
CA ARG A 192 -20.09 1.86 -21.03
C ARG A 192 -19.13 1.11 -20.10
N LYS A 193 -19.28 -0.22 -19.98
CA LYS A 193 -18.36 -1.05 -19.17
C LYS A 193 -16.93 -1.01 -19.71
N ILE A 194 -16.75 -1.09 -21.03
CA ILE A 194 -15.44 -0.97 -21.68
C ILE A 194 -14.77 0.35 -21.28
N THR A 195 -15.48 1.47 -21.40
CA THR A 195 -14.96 2.80 -21.01
C THR A 195 -14.54 2.83 -19.54
N GLN A 196 -15.39 2.32 -18.64
CA GLN A 196 -15.09 2.27 -17.20
C GLN A 196 -13.83 1.44 -16.89
N ILE A 197 -13.68 0.27 -17.52
CA ILE A 197 -12.50 -0.58 -17.34
C ILE A 197 -11.23 0.13 -17.88
N GLN A 198 -11.31 0.79 -19.03
CA GLN A 198 -10.17 1.51 -19.62
C GLN A 198 -9.72 2.68 -18.73
N GLU A 199 -10.66 3.44 -18.16
CA GLU A 199 -10.37 4.49 -17.19
C GLU A 199 -9.68 3.92 -15.95
N ARG A 200 -10.19 2.80 -15.42
CA ARG A 200 -9.60 2.16 -14.24
C ARG A 200 -8.21 1.60 -14.51
N LEU A 201 -8.00 0.94 -15.65
CA LEU A 201 -6.67 0.47 -16.06
C LEU A 201 -5.67 1.63 -16.13
N SER A 202 -6.10 2.78 -16.63
CA SER A 202 -5.29 4.00 -16.67
C SER A 202 -5.01 4.55 -15.27
N ALA A 203 -5.99 4.53 -14.37
CA ALA A 203 -5.82 4.90 -12.96
C ALA A 203 -4.82 3.97 -12.25
N VAL A 204 -4.96 2.65 -12.40
CA VAL A 204 -4.03 1.66 -11.83
C VAL A 204 -2.61 1.89 -12.33
N LYS A 205 -2.41 2.21 -13.61
CA LYS A 205 -1.09 2.56 -14.15
C LYS A 205 -0.49 3.79 -13.46
N ARG A 206 -1.28 4.84 -13.25
CA ARG A 206 -0.84 6.06 -12.52
C ARG A 206 -0.50 5.74 -11.06
N GLU A 207 -1.37 5.02 -10.35
CA GLU A 207 -1.13 4.61 -8.96
C GLU A 207 0.17 3.80 -8.83
N LYS A 208 0.44 2.86 -9.75
CA LYS A 208 1.71 2.10 -9.75
C LYS A 208 2.92 3.00 -10.01
N ALA A 209 2.80 4.01 -10.87
CA ALA A 209 3.88 4.97 -11.11
C ALA A 209 4.15 5.87 -9.89
N GLU A 210 3.09 6.34 -9.23
CA GLU A 210 3.20 7.12 -7.99
C GLU A 210 3.89 6.33 -6.88
N ILE A 211 3.49 5.06 -6.69
CA ILE A 211 4.15 4.17 -5.72
C ILE A 211 5.63 4.04 -6.06
N ARG A 212 5.99 3.82 -7.32
CA ARG A 212 7.39 3.67 -7.75
C ARG A 212 8.23 4.93 -7.53
N ASN A 213 7.62 6.09 -7.64
CA ASN A 213 8.28 7.38 -7.43
C ASN A 213 8.39 7.78 -5.95
N SER A 214 7.69 7.08 -5.05
CA SER A 214 7.76 7.34 -3.61
C SER A 214 9.15 7.04 -3.04
N SER A 215 9.58 7.83 -2.06
CA SER A 215 10.86 7.64 -1.37
C SER A 215 10.96 6.27 -0.69
N LEU A 216 9.84 5.76 -0.16
CA LEU A 216 9.77 4.44 0.48
C LEU A 216 10.05 3.32 -0.52
N TYR A 217 9.48 3.39 -1.72
CA TYR A 217 9.75 2.40 -2.77
C TYR A 217 11.20 2.49 -3.29
N GLN A 218 11.73 3.71 -3.44
CA GLN A 218 13.15 3.89 -3.78
C GLN A 218 14.09 3.31 -2.71
N LEU A 219 13.73 3.43 -1.43
CA LEU A 219 14.48 2.79 -0.36
C LEU A 219 14.36 1.26 -0.41
N LYS A 220 13.15 0.73 -0.62
CA LYS A 220 12.91 -0.71 -0.81
C LYS A 220 13.82 -1.29 -1.89
N THR A 221 13.87 -0.65 -3.06
CA THR A 221 14.69 -1.13 -4.18
C THR A 221 16.20 -1.07 -3.88
N LYS A 222 16.68 -0.05 -3.17
CA LYS A 222 18.08 0.01 -2.69
C LYS A 222 18.40 -1.14 -1.72
N VAL A 223 17.52 -1.40 -0.75
CA VAL A 223 17.68 -2.50 0.20
C VAL A 223 17.66 -3.84 -0.52
N GLU A 224 16.69 -4.09 -1.40
CA GLU A 224 16.60 -5.34 -2.17
C GLU A 224 17.83 -5.56 -3.07
N LYS A 225 18.37 -4.51 -3.67
CA LYS A 225 19.61 -4.59 -4.45
C LYS A 225 20.81 -4.94 -3.57
N ALA A 226 20.94 -4.33 -2.40
CA ALA A 226 22.01 -4.61 -1.44
C ALA A 226 21.92 -6.05 -0.91
N GLU A 227 20.71 -6.51 -0.56
CA GLU A 227 20.44 -7.88 -0.12
C GLU A 227 20.83 -8.90 -1.20
N GLY A 228 20.60 -8.59 -2.49
CA GLY A 228 21.04 -9.43 -3.61
C GLY A 228 22.55 -9.57 -3.74
N SER A 229 23.32 -8.65 -3.14
CA SER A 229 24.79 -8.73 -3.00
C SER A 229 25.23 -9.26 -1.62
N GLY A 230 24.31 -9.77 -0.81
CA GLY A 230 24.58 -10.29 0.54
C GLY A 230 24.71 -9.22 1.63
N ILE A 231 24.38 -7.96 1.34
CA ILE A 231 24.49 -6.84 2.28
C ILE A 231 23.13 -6.57 2.92
N ASP A 232 23.07 -6.62 4.26
CA ASP A 232 21.90 -6.17 5.01
C ASP A 232 21.98 -4.66 5.26
N LEU A 233 21.45 -3.88 4.32
CA LEU A 233 21.46 -2.42 4.38
C LEU A 233 20.64 -1.88 5.56
N LEU A 234 19.56 -2.55 5.97
CA LEU A 234 18.79 -2.11 7.13
C LEU A 234 19.58 -2.29 8.42
N ALA A 235 20.33 -3.39 8.56
CA ALA A 235 21.22 -3.58 9.70
C ALA A 235 22.38 -2.58 9.72
N GLU A 236 22.91 -2.20 8.55
CA GLU A 236 23.95 -1.17 8.45
C GLU A 236 23.41 0.21 8.87
N MET A 237 22.25 0.61 8.36
CA MET A 237 21.57 1.84 8.78
C MET A 237 21.30 1.85 10.29
N ALA A 238 20.87 0.71 10.84
CA ALA A 238 20.66 0.56 12.28
C ALA A 238 21.96 0.80 13.08
N ARG A 239 23.09 0.23 12.63
CA ARG A 239 24.41 0.47 13.28
C ARG A 239 24.85 1.93 13.21
N VAL A 240 24.60 2.61 12.10
CA VAL A 240 24.91 4.05 11.96
C VAL A 240 24.10 4.87 12.97
N LEU A 241 22.80 4.58 13.10
CA LEU A 241 21.94 5.24 14.08
C LEU A 241 22.36 4.91 15.52
N ASP A 242 22.71 3.66 15.81
CA ASP A 242 23.22 3.26 17.13
C ASP A 242 24.46 4.09 17.50
N HIS A 243 25.36 4.32 16.54
CA HIS A 243 26.53 5.17 16.76
C HIS A 243 26.15 6.64 17.01
N GLN A 244 25.20 7.20 16.24
CA GLN A 244 24.71 8.56 16.43
C GLN A 244 24.05 8.75 17.80
N ILE A 245 23.25 7.77 18.25
CA ILE A 245 22.66 7.75 19.58
C ILE A 245 23.75 7.80 20.65
N GLN A 246 24.79 6.95 20.54
CA GLN A 246 25.89 6.96 21.50
C GLN A 246 26.64 8.31 21.54
N MET A 247 26.87 8.93 20.38
CA MET A 247 27.47 10.27 20.31
C MET A 247 26.57 11.33 20.96
N ALA A 248 25.26 11.26 20.73
CA ALA A 248 24.30 12.19 21.31
C ALA A 248 24.22 12.02 22.84
N ILE A 249 24.20 10.78 23.36
CA ILE A 249 24.27 10.48 24.79
C ILE A 249 25.53 11.10 25.39
N ALA A 250 26.70 10.85 24.81
CA ALA A 250 27.96 11.40 25.30
C ALA A 250 27.97 12.93 25.32
N LYS A 251 27.39 13.58 24.30
CA LYS A 251 27.24 15.04 24.26
C LYS A 251 26.31 15.53 25.39
N LEU A 252 25.16 14.88 25.56
CA LEU A 252 24.19 15.22 26.61
C LEU A 252 24.83 15.11 28.02
N GLU A 253 25.58 14.05 28.28
CA GLU A 253 26.30 13.85 29.54
C GLU A 253 27.34 14.95 29.79
N GLN A 254 28.14 15.31 28.77
CA GLN A 254 29.11 16.39 28.89
C GLN A 254 28.44 17.74 29.21
N MET A 255 27.29 18.02 28.62
CA MET A 255 26.54 19.27 28.89
C MET A 255 25.97 19.29 30.31
N ARG A 256 25.44 18.16 30.79
CA ARG A 256 24.96 18.01 32.18
C ARG A 256 26.09 18.19 33.20
N LEU A 257 27.27 17.64 32.94
CA LEU A 257 28.44 17.80 33.82
C LEU A 257 28.90 19.27 33.89
N LYS A 258 28.96 19.97 32.75
CA LYS A 258 29.31 21.41 32.72
C LYS A 258 28.28 22.28 33.44
N GLY A 259 26.98 21.95 33.34
CA GLY A 259 25.91 22.65 34.07
C GLY A 259 26.03 22.50 35.58
N ASN A 260 26.36 21.31 36.08
CA ASN A 260 26.55 21.06 37.52
C ASN A 260 27.82 21.69 38.10
N GLY A 261 28.87 21.86 37.29
CA GLY A 261 30.11 22.53 37.71
C GLY A 261 29.95 24.03 38.00
N ASN A 262 28.98 24.70 37.36
CA ASN A 262 28.72 26.13 37.54
C ASN A 262 27.87 26.47 38.79
N ILE A 263 27.39 25.47 39.54
CA ILE A 263 26.58 25.68 40.76
C ILE A 263 27.46 25.67 42.03
N VAL A 264 28.74 25.27 41.92
CA VAL A 264 29.67 25.11 43.06
C VAL A 264 30.85 26.11 42.99
N SER A 265 30.70 27.24 42.31
CA SER A 265 31.71 28.32 42.30
C SER A 265 31.10 29.67 42.64
#